data_AF-A0A9E2CL30-F1
#
_entry.id   AF-A0A9E2CL30-F1
#
_cell.length_a   1.000
_cell.length_b   1.000
_cell.length_c   1.000
_cell.angle_alpha   90.00
_cell.angle_beta   90.00
_cell.angle_gamma   90.00
#
_symmetry.space_group_name_H-M   'P 1'
#
loop_
_entity.id
_entity.type
_entity.pdbx_description
1 polymer ?
#
loop_
_entity_poly.entity_id
_entity_poly.type
_entity_poly.pdbx_seq_one_letter_code
_entity_poly.pdbx_strand_id
1 'polypeptide(L)'
;MQLYNTLSGNKTPFVPQDANRVTVYVCGPTVYSYAHIGNARPAVVFDVLTRWLRRRYPQVVYVRNITDIDDKINAAAVKEGVDIRTITDRYAAAYHEDLAALGVALPDLEPRVTEHLPQIIDMIGRLIGSGHAYAAEGHVLFHTRSFADYGALSRRDAESLQAGARVEVAPYKKDPGDFVLWKPSSEAQPGWDSPWGRGRPGWHIECSAMAEALLGDTLDIHGGGHDLVFPHHENEIAQSRCAHGGAPFARYWVHNGFVNVNAEKMSKSIGNVLLVRKLLEQGPGEAIRLVLLTAHYRQPLDWTDAVIPEANKKLDRLYGALRSLADVPAAADAGLPESVAAALDDDLNTPQALAALFELAR
;
A
#
# COMPACT_ATOMS: atom_id res chain seq x y z
N MET A 1 -15.04 16.04 1.71
CA MET A 1 -13.75 15.60 2.27
C MET A 1 -12.57 16.28 1.59
N GLN A 2 -11.46 16.42 2.30
CA GLN A 2 -10.15 16.79 1.80
C GLN A 2 -9.17 15.65 2.09
N LEU A 3 -8.15 15.50 1.25
CA LEU A 3 -7.06 14.54 1.45
C LEU A 3 -5.73 15.26 1.28
N TYR A 4 -4.75 14.92 2.12
CA TYR A 4 -3.37 15.32 1.89
C TYR A 4 -2.81 14.55 0.70
N ASN A 5 -2.49 15.27 -0.38
CA ASN A 5 -1.89 14.70 -1.56
C ASN A 5 -0.38 14.82 -1.45
N THR A 6 0.34 13.70 -1.37
CA THR A 6 1.80 13.69 -1.26
C THR A 6 2.48 14.42 -2.41
N LEU A 7 1.92 14.34 -3.62
CA LEU A 7 2.47 15.03 -4.79
C LEU A 7 2.44 16.55 -4.64
N SER A 8 1.30 17.14 -4.21
CA SER A 8 1.20 18.58 -3.98
C SER A 8 1.77 19.02 -2.63
N GLY A 9 1.87 18.11 -1.67
CA GLY A 9 2.26 18.32 -0.28
C GLY A 9 1.31 19.21 0.52
N ASN A 10 0.03 19.21 0.20
CA ASN A 10 -0.99 19.93 0.95
C ASN A 10 -2.32 19.15 0.96
N LYS A 11 -3.20 19.51 1.91
CA LYS A 11 -4.59 19.03 1.90
C LYS A 11 -5.32 19.70 0.75
N THR A 12 -5.94 18.90 -0.10
CA THR A 12 -6.72 19.35 -1.26
C THR A 12 -8.13 18.77 -1.18
N PRO A 13 -9.17 19.49 -1.64
CA PRO A 13 -10.50 18.91 -1.80
C PRO A 13 -10.43 17.66 -2.68
N PHE A 14 -11.05 16.57 -2.21
CA PHE A 14 -11.15 15.36 -3.01
C PHE A 14 -12.30 15.48 -4.00
N VAL A 15 -11.99 15.39 -5.29
CA VAL A 15 -12.95 15.41 -6.39
C VAL A 15 -12.61 14.25 -7.31
N PRO A 16 -13.43 13.18 -7.36
CA PRO A 16 -13.15 12.03 -8.22
C PRO A 16 -13.24 12.40 -9.70
N GLN A 17 -12.70 11.55 -10.56
CA GLN A 17 -12.74 11.72 -12.02
C GLN A 17 -14.14 11.47 -12.55
N ASP A 18 -14.83 10.49 -11.97
CA ASP A 18 -16.23 10.24 -12.16
C ASP A 18 -16.96 10.40 -10.83
N ALA A 19 -17.95 11.30 -10.77
CA ALA A 19 -18.75 11.52 -9.57
C ALA A 19 -19.52 10.28 -9.09
N ASN A 20 -19.74 9.31 -9.99
CA ASN A 20 -20.44 8.07 -9.68
C ASN A 20 -19.52 6.90 -9.33
N ARG A 21 -18.21 7.01 -9.59
CA ARG A 21 -17.24 5.92 -9.43
C ARG A 21 -15.87 6.44 -8.98
N VAL A 22 -15.47 6.01 -7.78
CA VAL A 22 -14.13 6.29 -7.24
C VAL A 22 -13.21 5.08 -7.43
N THR A 23 -12.02 5.26 -8.00
CA THR A 23 -11.00 4.21 -8.14
C THR A 23 -9.87 4.35 -7.12
N VAL A 24 -9.60 3.27 -6.37
CA VAL A 24 -8.57 3.26 -5.33
C VAL A 24 -7.65 2.08 -5.55
N TYR A 25 -6.35 2.33 -5.70
CA TYR A 25 -5.32 1.29 -5.71
C TYR A 25 -4.39 1.47 -4.51
N VAL A 26 -4.11 0.39 -3.78
CA VAL A 26 -3.16 0.40 -2.66
C VAL A 26 -2.17 -0.74 -2.82
N CYS A 27 -0.88 -0.43 -2.78
CA CYS A 27 0.16 -1.46 -2.85
C CYS A 27 0.04 -2.43 -1.66
N GLY A 28 -0.09 -3.71 -1.97
CA GLY A 28 -0.29 -4.76 -0.97
C GLY A 28 1.00 -5.49 -0.57
N PRO A 29 0.90 -6.62 0.15
CA PRO A 29 2.05 -7.30 0.73
C PRO A 29 2.79 -8.18 -0.28
N THR A 30 4.10 -8.34 -0.05
CA THR A 30 4.85 -9.49 -0.56
C THR A 30 4.66 -10.68 0.38
N VAL A 31 4.03 -11.75 -0.12
CA VAL A 31 3.58 -12.89 0.71
C VAL A 31 4.64 -13.99 0.86
N TYR A 32 5.74 -13.65 1.54
CA TYR A 32 6.84 -14.59 1.85
C TYR A 32 7.00 -14.89 3.35
N SER A 33 6.31 -14.15 4.21
CA SER A 33 6.33 -14.31 5.66
C SER A 33 5.06 -13.73 6.29
N TYR A 34 4.84 -14.01 7.57
CA TYR A 34 3.73 -13.41 8.32
C TYR A 34 3.82 -11.89 8.41
N ALA A 35 2.66 -11.23 8.41
CA ALA A 35 2.53 -9.79 8.45
C ALA A 35 2.97 -9.24 9.81
N HIS A 36 3.74 -8.16 9.79
CA HIS A 36 3.98 -7.36 10.99
C HIS A 36 3.01 -6.20 11.07
N ILE A 37 2.94 -5.57 12.25
CA ILE A 37 2.00 -4.47 12.52
C ILE A 37 2.15 -3.29 11.56
N GLY A 38 3.39 -3.04 11.10
CA GLY A 38 3.68 -2.07 10.04
C GLY A 38 3.02 -2.40 8.69
N ASN A 39 2.89 -3.69 8.30
CA ASN A 39 2.16 -4.09 7.10
C ASN A 39 0.64 -4.02 7.30
N ALA A 40 0.17 -4.17 8.53
CA ALA A 40 -1.26 -4.07 8.84
C ALA A 40 -1.75 -2.62 8.86
N ARG A 41 -0.91 -1.66 9.24
CA ARG A 41 -1.27 -0.23 9.29
C ARG A 41 -1.85 0.31 7.97
N PRO A 42 -1.21 0.17 6.79
CA PRO A 42 -1.83 0.60 5.54
C PRO A 42 -3.20 -0.06 5.34
N ALA A 43 -3.32 -1.38 5.54
CA ALA A 43 -4.59 -2.08 5.37
C ALA A 43 -5.71 -1.51 6.26
N VAL A 44 -5.42 -1.19 7.53
CA VAL A 44 -6.38 -0.55 8.45
C VAL A 44 -6.75 0.87 8.01
N VAL A 45 -5.76 1.67 7.60
CA VAL A 45 -5.96 3.07 7.16
C VAL A 45 -6.82 3.11 5.89
N PHE A 46 -6.50 2.29 4.89
CA PHE A 46 -7.22 2.26 3.63
C PHE A 46 -8.59 1.57 3.74
N ASP A 47 -8.79 0.68 4.71
CA ASP A 47 -10.12 0.20 5.08
C ASP A 47 -11.00 1.33 5.65
N VAL A 48 -10.46 2.20 6.51
CA VAL A 48 -11.19 3.40 6.97
C VAL A 48 -11.49 4.34 5.80
N LEU A 49 -10.51 4.62 4.93
CA LEU A 49 -10.71 5.47 3.76
C LEU A 49 -11.82 4.95 2.85
N THR A 50 -11.75 3.66 2.47
CA THR A 50 -12.71 3.07 1.51
C THR A 50 -14.10 2.94 2.12
N ARG A 51 -14.22 2.61 3.42
CA ARG A 51 -15.51 2.66 4.13
C ARG A 51 -16.08 4.08 4.16
N TRP A 52 -15.24 5.10 4.33
CA TRP A 52 -15.67 6.49 4.30
C TRP A 52 -16.12 6.93 2.91
N LEU A 53 -15.35 6.61 1.87
CA LEU A 53 -15.69 6.87 0.47
C LEU A 53 -17.02 6.20 0.09
N ARG A 54 -17.25 4.94 0.50
CA ARG A 54 -18.51 4.22 0.24
C ARG A 54 -19.73 4.85 0.93
N ARG A 55 -19.54 5.72 1.93
CA ARG A 55 -20.63 6.54 2.51
C ARG A 55 -20.90 7.82 1.72
N ARG A 56 -19.99 8.22 0.82
CA ARG A 56 -20.01 9.52 0.13
C ARG A 56 -20.19 9.42 -1.37
N TYR A 57 -19.88 8.27 -1.95
CA TYR A 57 -19.94 8.05 -3.39
C TYR A 57 -20.76 6.79 -3.69
N PRO A 58 -21.49 6.76 -4.83
CA PRO A 58 -22.32 5.62 -5.19
C PRO A 58 -21.53 4.32 -5.38
N GLN A 59 -20.33 4.42 -5.94
CA GLN A 59 -19.45 3.29 -6.19
C GLN A 59 -18.01 3.63 -5.82
N VAL A 60 -17.35 2.67 -5.16
CA VAL A 60 -15.91 2.67 -4.93
C VAL A 60 -15.38 1.33 -5.43
N VAL A 61 -14.34 1.35 -6.25
CA VAL A 61 -13.61 0.16 -6.68
C VAL A 61 -12.24 0.20 -6.02
N TYR A 62 -12.06 -0.60 -4.98
CA TYR A 62 -10.84 -0.73 -4.21
C TYR A 62 -10.04 -1.95 -4.65
N VAL A 63 -8.82 -1.72 -5.13
CA VAL A 63 -7.85 -2.73 -5.54
C VAL A 63 -6.66 -2.72 -4.58
N ARG A 64 -6.22 -3.91 -4.17
CA ARG A 64 -4.93 -4.10 -3.48
C ARG A 64 -4.26 -5.34 -4.04
N ASN A 65 -3.04 -5.25 -4.56
CA ASN A 65 -2.39 -6.43 -5.12
C ASN A 65 -1.83 -7.38 -4.04
N ILE A 66 -1.46 -8.58 -4.48
CA ILE A 66 -0.56 -9.48 -3.75
C ILE A 66 0.69 -9.65 -4.62
N THR A 67 1.85 -9.29 -4.08
CA THR A 67 3.14 -9.62 -4.71
C THR A 67 3.48 -11.07 -4.39
N ASP A 68 3.15 -11.96 -5.31
CA ASP A 68 3.37 -13.41 -5.23
C ASP A 68 4.57 -13.90 -6.04
N ILE A 69 5.45 -12.97 -6.41
CA ILE A 69 6.79 -13.25 -6.94
C ILE A 69 7.79 -12.22 -6.41
N ASP A 70 8.88 -12.71 -5.80
CA ASP A 70 9.96 -11.88 -5.28
C ASP A 70 11.20 -12.75 -5.01
N ASP A 71 12.38 -12.14 -4.90
CA ASP A 71 13.60 -12.85 -4.54
C ASP A 71 13.48 -13.59 -3.19
N LYS A 72 12.75 -13.02 -2.23
CA LYS A 72 12.51 -13.66 -0.92
C LYS A 72 11.55 -14.85 -1.02
N ILE A 73 10.55 -14.77 -1.89
CA ILE A 73 9.62 -15.89 -2.17
C ILE A 73 10.41 -17.04 -2.80
N ASN A 74 11.23 -16.74 -3.81
CA ASN A 74 12.06 -17.73 -4.49
C ASN A 74 13.02 -18.41 -3.50
N ALA A 75 13.70 -17.64 -2.65
CA ALA A 75 14.59 -18.17 -1.63
C ALA A 75 13.87 -19.07 -0.61
N ALA A 76 12.66 -18.69 -0.19
CA ALA A 76 11.84 -19.50 0.72
C ALA A 76 11.39 -20.82 0.05
N ALA A 77 10.94 -20.75 -1.20
CA ALA A 77 10.52 -21.90 -1.98
C ALA A 77 11.65 -22.91 -2.18
N VAL A 78 12.86 -22.44 -2.54
CA VAL A 78 14.07 -23.28 -2.66
C VAL A 78 14.43 -23.91 -1.31
N LYS A 79 14.39 -23.14 -0.22
CA LYS A 79 14.71 -23.64 1.13
C LYS A 79 13.74 -24.74 1.59
N GLU A 80 12.46 -24.61 1.25
CA GLU A 80 11.42 -25.60 1.60
C GLU A 80 11.28 -26.74 0.58
N GLY A 81 11.91 -26.64 -0.59
CA GLY A 81 11.80 -27.62 -1.67
C GLY A 81 10.39 -27.68 -2.29
N VAL A 82 9.70 -26.54 -2.37
CA VAL A 82 8.32 -26.42 -2.88
C VAL A 82 8.21 -25.33 -3.95
N ASP A 83 7.10 -25.30 -4.69
CA ASP A 83 6.79 -24.22 -5.63
C ASP A 83 6.47 -22.89 -4.92
N ILE A 84 6.70 -21.76 -5.61
CA ILE A 84 6.39 -20.42 -5.07
C ILE A 84 4.92 -20.28 -4.70
N ARG A 85 3.98 -20.94 -5.39
CA ARG A 85 2.55 -20.88 -5.09
C ARG A 85 2.25 -21.46 -3.72
N THR A 86 2.94 -22.52 -3.31
CA THR A 86 2.81 -23.10 -1.97
C THR A 86 3.18 -22.11 -0.86
N ILE A 87 4.26 -21.35 -1.06
CA ILE A 87 4.69 -20.30 -0.12
C ILE A 87 3.68 -19.15 -0.09
N THR A 88 3.32 -18.67 -1.27
CA THR A 88 2.50 -17.46 -1.41
C THR A 88 1.06 -17.67 -0.99
N ASP A 89 0.46 -18.83 -1.27
CA ASP A 89 -0.90 -19.15 -0.82
C ASP A 89 -0.96 -19.29 0.70
N ARG A 90 0.05 -19.91 1.33
CA ARG A 90 0.16 -20.01 2.79
C ARG A 90 0.20 -18.63 3.44
N TYR A 91 1.06 -17.74 2.96
CA TYR A 91 1.23 -16.42 3.57
C TYR A 91 0.15 -15.41 3.16
N ALA A 92 -0.49 -15.58 2.00
CA ALA A 92 -1.68 -14.81 1.62
C ALA A 92 -2.86 -15.16 2.53
N ALA A 93 -3.14 -16.46 2.74
CA ALA A 93 -4.18 -16.90 3.67
C ALA A 93 -3.92 -16.38 5.09
N ALA A 94 -2.68 -16.50 5.57
CA ALA A 94 -2.28 -15.96 6.86
C ALA A 94 -2.44 -14.43 6.96
N TYR A 95 -2.16 -13.68 5.89
CA TYR A 95 -2.37 -12.24 5.82
C TYR A 95 -3.87 -11.90 5.90
N HIS A 96 -4.72 -12.65 5.21
CA HIS A 96 -6.17 -12.47 5.26
C HIS A 96 -6.74 -12.76 6.65
N GLU A 97 -6.32 -13.85 7.29
CA GLU A 97 -6.69 -14.19 8.66
C GLU A 97 -6.29 -13.08 9.64
N ASP A 98 -5.03 -12.64 9.57
CA ASP A 98 -4.48 -11.61 10.44
C ASP A 98 -5.24 -10.27 10.25
N LEU A 99 -5.58 -9.88 9.02
CA LEU A 99 -6.34 -8.66 8.74
C LEU A 99 -7.82 -8.75 9.12
N ALA A 100 -8.46 -9.91 8.90
CA ALA A 100 -9.85 -10.14 9.26
C ALA A 100 -10.03 -10.02 10.78
N ALA A 101 -9.07 -10.53 11.57
CA ALA A 101 -9.04 -10.35 13.01
C ALA A 101 -9.00 -8.88 13.44
N LEU A 102 -8.41 -7.99 12.62
CA LEU A 102 -8.40 -6.53 12.83
C LEU A 102 -9.63 -5.81 12.23
N GLY A 103 -10.65 -6.55 11.78
CA GLY A 103 -11.87 -6.00 11.19
C GLY A 103 -11.67 -5.33 9.83
N VAL A 104 -10.56 -5.60 9.14
CA VAL A 104 -10.29 -5.09 7.80
C VAL A 104 -11.08 -5.91 6.78
N ALA A 105 -11.85 -5.24 5.91
CA ALA A 105 -12.54 -5.90 4.82
C ALA A 105 -11.56 -6.28 3.68
N LEU A 106 -11.92 -7.28 2.88
CA LEU A 106 -11.23 -7.57 1.63
C LEU A 106 -11.40 -6.39 0.64
N PRO A 107 -10.40 -6.14 -0.23
CA PRO A 107 -10.58 -5.24 -1.35
C PRO A 107 -11.63 -5.79 -2.34
N ASP A 108 -12.16 -4.94 -3.21
CA ASP A 108 -13.10 -5.37 -4.25
C ASP A 108 -12.39 -6.26 -5.29
N LEU A 109 -11.10 -6.00 -5.54
CA LEU A 109 -10.22 -6.82 -6.37
C LEU A 109 -8.85 -7.02 -5.69
N GLU A 110 -8.32 -8.24 -5.74
CA GLU A 110 -7.02 -8.58 -5.16
C GLU A 110 -6.11 -9.30 -6.16
N PRO A 111 -5.57 -8.59 -7.18
CA PRO A 111 -4.80 -9.22 -8.24
C PRO A 111 -3.46 -9.76 -7.75
N ARG A 112 -3.05 -10.90 -8.31
CA ARG A 112 -1.71 -11.47 -8.16
C ARG A 112 -0.84 -11.10 -9.35
N VAL A 113 0.44 -10.88 -9.08
CA VAL A 113 1.43 -10.50 -10.11
C VAL A 113 1.57 -11.59 -11.15
N THR A 114 1.64 -12.85 -10.70
CA THR A 114 1.80 -14.01 -11.61
C THR A 114 0.64 -14.19 -12.59
N GLU A 115 -0.51 -13.57 -12.31
CA GLU A 115 -1.73 -13.62 -13.13
C GLU A 115 -1.83 -12.44 -14.14
N HIS A 116 -0.90 -11.48 -14.11
CA HIS A 116 -0.92 -10.25 -14.92
C HIS A 116 0.33 -10.05 -15.80
N LEU A 117 1.06 -11.13 -16.06
CA LEU A 117 2.29 -11.08 -16.87
C LEU A 117 2.09 -10.59 -18.31
N PRO A 118 1.00 -10.92 -19.02
CA PRO A 118 0.77 -10.36 -20.35
C PRO A 118 0.71 -8.82 -20.33
N GLN A 119 0.02 -8.24 -19.34
CA GLN A 119 -0.11 -6.78 -19.19
C GLN A 119 1.22 -6.14 -18.81
N ILE A 120 2.01 -6.81 -17.95
CA ILE A 120 3.35 -6.35 -17.61
C ILE A 120 4.25 -6.33 -18.85
N ILE A 121 4.28 -7.43 -19.63
CA ILE A 121 5.10 -7.52 -20.85
C ILE A 121 4.64 -6.47 -21.87
N ASP A 122 3.34 -6.26 -22.04
CA ASP A 122 2.80 -5.22 -22.92
C ASP A 122 3.28 -3.81 -22.53
N MET A 123 3.14 -3.44 -21.26
CA MET A 123 3.57 -2.12 -20.77
C MET A 123 5.08 -1.92 -20.98
N ILE A 124 5.89 -2.95 -20.72
CA ILE A 124 7.33 -2.89 -20.99
C ILE A 124 7.60 -2.69 -22.49
N GLY A 125 6.85 -3.38 -23.36
CA GLY A 125 6.92 -3.20 -24.81
C GLY A 125 6.62 -1.76 -25.23
N ARG A 126 5.57 -1.15 -24.68
CA ARG A 126 5.23 0.27 -24.90
C ARG A 126 6.36 1.21 -24.44
N LEU A 127 6.90 0.98 -23.25
CA LEU A 127 8.00 1.78 -22.69
C LEU A 127 9.28 1.71 -23.54
N ILE A 128 9.60 0.55 -24.11
CA ILE A 128 10.71 0.41 -25.07
C ILE A 128 10.38 1.16 -26.36
N GLY A 129 9.18 0.96 -26.91
CA GLY A 129 8.75 1.60 -28.16
C GLY A 129 8.76 3.13 -28.09
N SER A 130 8.49 3.70 -26.91
CA SER A 130 8.54 5.14 -26.65
C SER A 130 9.91 5.66 -26.22
N GLY A 131 10.95 4.81 -26.16
CA GLY A 131 12.31 5.21 -25.79
C GLY A 131 12.55 5.46 -24.29
N HIS A 132 11.63 5.03 -23.42
CA HIS A 132 11.72 5.17 -21.96
C HIS A 132 12.32 3.93 -21.28
N ALA A 133 12.47 2.82 -22.01
CA ALA A 133 13.13 1.61 -21.54
C ALA A 133 14.09 1.03 -22.57
N TYR A 134 15.01 0.18 -22.13
CA TYR A 134 15.97 -0.51 -23.00
C TYR A 134 16.30 -1.91 -22.47
N ALA A 135 16.58 -2.83 -23.39
CA ALA A 135 17.08 -4.16 -23.05
C ALA A 135 18.62 -4.14 -22.95
N ALA A 136 19.17 -4.83 -21.96
CA ALA A 136 20.61 -5.01 -21.78
C ALA A 136 20.89 -6.30 -21.00
N GLU A 137 21.77 -7.16 -21.50
CA GLU A 137 22.19 -8.41 -20.82
C GLU A 137 21.00 -9.26 -20.31
N GLY A 138 19.96 -9.41 -21.14
CA GLY A 138 18.72 -10.16 -20.80
C GLY A 138 17.77 -9.43 -19.83
N HIS A 139 18.16 -8.27 -19.28
CA HIS A 139 17.29 -7.41 -18.51
C HIS A 139 16.54 -6.44 -19.42
N VAL A 140 15.44 -5.90 -18.92
CA VAL A 140 14.87 -4.64 -19.41
C VAL A 140 14.88 -3.63 -18.28
N LEU A 141 15.34 -2.42 -18.58
CA LEU A 141 15.47 -1.34 -17.61
C LEU A 141 14.69 -0.11 -18.04
N PHE A 142 14.12 0.60 -17.07
CA PHE A 142 13.60 1.93 -17.27
C PHE A 142 14.75 2.94 -17.23
N HIS A 143 14.83 3.80 -18.24
CA HIS A 143 15.82 4.85 -18.32
C HIS A 143 15.31 6.11 -17.60
N THR A 144 15.69 6.28 -16.35
CA THR A 144 15.19 7.36 -15.47
C THR A 144 15.37 8.75 -16.06
N ARG A 145 16.50 9.04 -16.72
CA ARG A 145 16.77 10.34 -17.36
C ARG A 145 15.88 10.63 -18.59
N SER A 146 15.19 9.64 -19.13
CA SER A 146 14.21 9.86 -20.20
C SER A 146 12.91 10.51 -19.70
N PHE A 147 12.69 10.54 -18.39
CA PHE A 147 11.51 11.11 -17.75
C PHE A 147 11.89 12.34 -16.91
N ALA A 148 11.58 13.53 -17.43
CA ALA A 148 12.02 14.80 -16.83
C ALA A 148 11.48 15.06 -15.42
N ASP A 149 10.29 14.53 -15.10
CA ASP A 149 9.63 14.74 -13.81
C ASP A 149 10.02 13.68 -12.74
N TYR A 150 11.02 12.83 -13.01
CA TYR A 150 11.44 11.79 -12.08
C TYR A 150 11.96 12.40 -10.76
N GLY A 151 11.36 12.00 -9.63
CA GLY A 151 11.69 12.55 -8.30
C GLY A 151 10.64 13.53 -7.76
N ALA A 152 9.62 13.88 -8.56
CA ALA A 152 8.59 14.84 -8.17
C ALA A 152 7.77 14.41 -6.95
N LEU A 153 7.44 13.12 -6.81
CA LEU A 153 6.63 12.63 -5.69
C LEU A 153 7.42 12.68 -4.37
N SER A 154 8.66 12.23 -4.42
CA SER A 154 9.57 12.14 -3.27
C SER A 154 10.28 13.45 -2.94
N ARG A 155 10.16 14.46 -3.81
CA ARG A 155 10.88 15.76 -3.73
C ARG A 155 12.38 15.59 -3.67
N ARG A 156 12.90 14.56 -4.34
CA ARG A 156 14.33 14.29 -4.45
C ARG A 156 14.86 14.95 -5.72
N ASP A 157 15.87 15.79 -5.57
CA ASP A 157 16.59 16.35 -6.70
C ASP A 157 17.55 15.32 -7.33
N ALA A 158 18.04 15.63 -8.54
CA ALA A 158 18.94 14.75 -9.28
C ALA A 158 20.24 14.42 -8.49
N GLU A 159 20.71 15.32 -7.64
CA GLU A 159 21.93 15.13 -6.84
C GLU A 159 21.69 14.13 -5.70
N SER A 160 20.57 14.22 -4.98
CA SER A 160 20.20 13.27 -3.93
C SER A 160 19.94 11.86 -4.49
N LEU A 161 19.37 11.78 -5.69
CA LEU A 161 19.19 10.51 -6.42
C LEU A 161 20.53 9.88 -6.79
N GLN A 162 21.51 10.69 -7.23
CA GLN A 162 22.86 10.22 -7.55
C GLN A 162 23.68 9.84 -6.30
N ALA A 163 23.53 10.58 -5.19
CA ALA A 163 24.23 10.30 -3.95
C ALA A 163 23.81 8.95 -3.32
N GLY A 164 22.54 8.56 -3.46
CA GLY A 164 22.04 7.23 -3.06
C GLY A 164 22.55 6.09 -3.95
N ALA A 165 22.99 6.40 -5.16
CA ALA A 165 23.47 5.43 -6.15
C ALA A 165 25.00 5.28 -6.15
N ARG A 166 25.70 5.69 -5.08
CA ARG A 166 27.16 5.55 -4.87
C ARG A 166 27.68 4.09 -4.79
N VAL A 167 26.85 3.12 -5.15
CA VAL A 167 27.24 1.73 -5.36
C VAL A 167 27.70 1.57 -6.80
N GLU A 168 28.65 0.68 -7.05
CA GLU A 168 29.10 0.34 -8.40
C GLU A 168 27.90 0.08 -9.32
N VAL A 169 27.78 0.89 -10.38
CA VAL A 169 26.68 0.79 -11.33
C VAL A 169 26.80 -0.56 -12.01
N ALA A 170 25.76 -1.39 -11.91
CA ALA A 170 25.77 -2.66 -12.60
C ALA A 170 26.01 -2.42 -14.11
N PRO A 171 26.90 -3.17 -14.77
CA PRO A 171 27.44 -2.84 -16.09
C PRO A 171 26.37 -2.72 -17.18
N TYR A 172 25.22 -3.37 -16.99
CA TYR A 172 24.07 -3.32 -17.90
C TYR A 172 23.22 -2.05 -17.78
N LYS A 173 23.50 -1.13 -16.83
CA LYS A 173 22.76 0.13 -16.68
C LYS A 173 23.46 1.27 -17.41
N LYS A 174 22.71 2.03 -18.21
CA LYS A 174 23.13 3.33 -18.76
C LYS A 174 23.33 4.38 -17.67
N ASP A 175 22.45 4.36 -16.66
CA ASP A 175 22.52 5.28 -15.54
C ASP A 175 22.34 4.58 -14.18
N PRO A 176 22.98 5.08 -13.11
CA PRO A 176 22.87 4.50 -11.77
C PRO A 176 21.42 4.39 -11.26
N GLY A 177 20.58 5.37 -11.62
CA GLY A 177 19.18 5.46 -11.22
C GLY A 177 18.25 4.51 -11.95
N ASP A 178 18.68 3.93 -13.08
CA ASP A 178 17.85 3.05 -13.89
C ASP A 178 17.44 1.80 -13.10
N PHE A 179 16.18 1.41 -13.23
CA PHE A 179 15.61 0.31 -12.47
C PHE A 179 15.05 -0.77 -13.38
N VAL A 180 15.04 -1.99 -12.86
CA VAL A 180 14.63 -3.19 -13.60
C VAL A 180 13.12 -3.18 -13.82
N LEU A 181 12.71 -3.39 -15.07
CA LEU A 181 11.35 -3.73 -15.47
C LEU A 181 11.18 -5.24 -15.67
N TRP A 182 12.21 -5.89 -16.21
CA TRP A 182 12.27 -7.34 -16.41
C TRP A 182 13.67 -7.86 -16.07
N LYS A 183 13.76 -8.92 -15.28
CA LYS A 183 15.04 -9.58 -14.94
C LYS A 183 15.08 -11.02 -15.45
N PRO A 184 16.23 -11.49 -15.95
CA PRO A 184 16.44 -12.89 -16.30
C PRO A 184 16.13 -13.83 -15.14
N SER A 185 15.63 -15.02 -15.47
CA SER A 185 15.45 -16.13 -14.53
C SER A 185 16.18 -17.36 -15.04
N SER A 186 16.94 -18.02 -14.18
CA SER A 186 17.52 -19.32 -14.50
C SER A 186 16.46 -20.42 -14.53
N GLU A 187 16.81 -21.62 -15.01
CA GLU A 187 15.91 -22.79 -14.99
C GLU A 187 15.47 -23.18 -13.56
N ALA A 188 16.32 -22.91 -12.57
CA ALA A 188 16.03 -23.17 -11.16
C ALA A 188 15.16 -22.09 -10.49
N GLN A 189 14.84 -21.01 -11.20
CA GLN A 189 14.01 -19.92 -10.70
C GLN A 189 12.68 -19.86 -11.47
N PRO A 190 11.59 -19.39 -10.83
CA PRO A 190 10.37 -19.09 -11.56
C PRO A 190 10.65 -18.05 -12.64
N GLY A 191 10.07 -18.27 -13.81
CA GLY A 191 10.26 -17.43 -14.99
C GLY A 191 9.23 -17.73 -16.06
N TRP A 192 9.02 -16.75 -16.92
CA TRP A 192 8.08 -16.76 -18.02
C TRP A 192 8.76 -16.27 -19.28
N ASP A 193 8.26 -16.70 -20.42
CA ASP A 193 8.77 -16.28 -21.71
C ASP A 193 8.35 -14.85 -22.02
N SER A 194 9.26 -14.09 -22.62
CA SER A 194 9.04 -12.71 -23.05
C SER A 194 9.84 -12.43 -24.32
N PRO A 195 9.59 -11.31 -25.01
CA PRO A 195 10.42 -10.86 -26.14
C PRO A 195 11.90 -10.67 -25.80
N TRP A 196 12.26 -10.60 -24.52
CA TRP A 196 13.63 -10.38 -24.03
C TRP A 196 14.24 -11.63 -23.39
N GLY A 197 13.60 -12.79 -23.60
CA GLY A 197 14.00 -14.07 -23.02
C GLY A 197 13.26 -14.41 -21.72
N ARG A 198 13.59 -15.59 -21.18
CA ARG A 198 12.97 -16.10 -19.94
C ARG A 198 13.34 -15.22 -18.75
N GLY A 199 12.35 -14.74 -18.03
CA GLY A 199 12.57 -13.89 -16.88
C GLY A 199 11.32 -13.66 -16.05
N ARG A 200 11.33 -12.57 -15.28
CA ARG A 200 10.27 -12.20 -14.36
C ARG A 200 10.23 -10.69 -14.15
N PRO A 201 9.09 -10.13 -13.71
CA PRO A 201 8.95 -8.70 -13.50
C PRO A 201 9.95 -8.15 -12.48
N GLY A 202 10.30 -6.88 -12.66
CA GLY A 202 10.85 -6.04 -11.61
C GLY A 202 9.74 -5.53 -10.69
N TRP A 203 10.07 -5.26 -9.43
CA TRP A 203 9.08 -4.95 -8.39
C TRP A 203 8.07 -3.84 -8.77
N HIS A 204 8.52 -2.78 -9.45
CA HIS A 204 7.69 -1.59 -9.69
C HIS A 204 6.66 -1.78 -10.82
N ILE A 205 7.03 -2.51 -11.88
CA ILE A 205 6.19 -2.61 -13.09
C ILE A 205 4.88 -3.38 -12.83
N GLU A 206 4.89 -4.21 -11.80
CA GLU A 206 3.76 -5.01 -11.34
C GLU A 206 2.55 -4.14 -11.04
N CYS A 207 2.72 -3.13 -10.18
CA CYS A 207 1.64 -2.27 -9.73
C CYS A 207 1.12 -1.37 -10.86
N SER A 208 2.00 -0.77 -11.66
CA SER A 208 1.63 0.04 -12.82
C SER A 208 0.74 -0.74 -13.80
N ALA A 209 1.16 -1.95 -14.18
CA ALA A 209 0.42 -2.77 -15.15
C ALA A 209 -0.90 -3.32 -14.59
N MET A 210 -0.92 -3.78 -13.34
CA MET A 210 -2.15 -4.27 -12.69
C MET A 210 -3.16 -3.13 -12.46
N ALA A 211 -2.70 -1.95 -12.05
CA ALA A 211 -3.56 -0.79 -11.86
C ALA A 211 -4.21 -0.35 -13.19
N GLU A 212 -3.42 -0.22 -14.27
CA GLU A 212 -3.96 0.08 -15.61
C GLU A 212 -5.00 -0.96 -16.04
N ALA A 213 -4.67 -2.25 -15.92
CA ALA A 213 -5.54 -3.32 -16.38
C ALA A 213 -6.91 -3.35 -15.69
N LEU A 214 -6.99 -2.93 -14.43
CA LEU A 214 -8.20 -3.04 -13.61
C LEU A 214 -8.97 -1.71 -13.49
N LEU A 215 -8.27 -0.59 -13.54
CA LEU A 215 -8.81 0.73 -13.20
C LEU A 215 -8.66 1.76 -14.33
N GLY A 216 -7.84 1.48 -15.35
CA GLY A 216 -7.50 2.39 -16.44
C GLY A 216 -6.27 3.25 -16.16
N ASP A 217 -5.94 4.11 -17.13
CA ASP A 217 -4.67 4.88 -17.16
C ASP A 217 -4.51 5.87 -15.99
N THR A 218 -5.63 6.44 -15.50
CA THR A 218 -5.63 7.41 -14.40
C THR A 218 -6.57 6.96 -13.28
N LEU A 219 -6.00 6.82 -12.08
CA LEU A 219 -6.69 6.48 -10.84
C LEU A 219 -7.12 7.74 -10.09
N ASP A 220 -8.18 7.66 -9.28
CA ASP A 220 -8.47 8.72 -8.31
C ASP A 220 -7.43 8.72 -7.20
N ILE A 221 -7.28 7.59 -6.50
CA ILE A 221 -6.42 7.46 -5.33
C ILE A 221 -5.43 6.33 -5.53
N HIS A 222 -4.14 6.62 -5.35
CA HIS A 222 -3.10 5.62 -5.18
C HIS A 222 -2.48 5.76 -3.79
N GLY A 223 -2.26 4.65 -3.09
CA GLY A 223 -1.77 4.71 -1.72
C GLY A 223 -0.89 3.56 -1.24
N GLY A 224 -0.26 3.78 -0.09
CA GLY A 224 0.62 2.80 0.54
C GLY A 224 1.33 3.35 1.77
N GLY A 225 2.32 2.60 2.29
CA GLY A 225 3.20 3.08 3.35
C GLY A 225 4.13 4.19 2.88
N HIS A 226 4.59 5.06 3.79
CA HIS A 226 5.54 6.13 3.46
C HIS A 226 6.86 5.63 2.86
N ASP A 227 7.29 4.42 3.18
CA ASP A 227 8.43 3.74 2.54
C ASP A 227 8.24 3.50 1.05
N LEU A 228 7.00 3.46 0.55
CA LEU A 228 6.73 3.25 -0.87
C LEU A 228 6.84 4.53 -1.69
N VAL A 229 6.82 5.72 -1.06
CA VAL A 229 7.01 7.02 -1.77
C VAL A 229 8.23 6.97 -2.68
N PHE A 230 9.34 6.43 -2.18
CA PHE A 230 10.55 6.21 -2.97
C PHE A 230 11.26 4.90 -2.56
N PRO A 231 11.67 4.06 -3.53
CA PRO A 231 11.58 4.29 -4.98
C PRO A 231 10.26 3.84 -5.61
N HIS A 232 9.40 3.11 -4.89
CA HIS A 232 8.33 2.32 -5.52
C HIS A 232 7.32 3.16 -6.31
N HIS A 233 6.62 4.07 -5.63
CA HIS A 233 5.59 4.92 -6.22
C HIS A 233 6.15 5.96 -7.19
N GLU A 234 7.38 6.46 -6.96
CA GLU A 234 8.08 7.31 -7.93
C GLU A 234 8.32 6.56 -9.26
N ASN A 235 8.70 5.28 -9.18
CA ASN A 235 8.89 4.43 -10.35
C ASN A 235 7.57 4.09 -11.05
N GLU A 236 6.49 3.89 -10.29
CA GLU A 236 5.16 3.69 -10.87
C GLU A 236 4.64 4.91 -11.63
N ILE A 237 4.86 6.11 -11.09
CA ILE A 237 4.58 7.37 -11.81
C ILE A 237 5.35 7.41 -13.12
N ALA A 238 6.65 7.12 -13.08
CA ALA A 238 7.51 7.17 -14.26
C ALA A 238 7.05 6.17 -15.32
N GLN A 239 6.81 4.92 -14.92
CA GLN A 239 6.32 3.86 -15.81
C GLN A 239 4.98 4.21 -16.44
N SER A 240 3.98 4.55 -15.62
CA SER A 240 2.62 4.77 -16.09
C SER A 240 2.53 6.04 -16.95
N ARG A 241 3.10 7.18 -16.50
CA ARG A 241 3.09 8.41 -17.31
C ARG A 241 3.79 8.23 -18.65
N CYS A 242 4.92 7.52 -18.68
CA CYS A 242 5.64 7.23 -19.93
C CYS A 242 4.88 6.24 -20.84
N ALA A 243 4.20 5.24 -20.27
CA ALA A 243 3.40 4.28 -21.04
C ALA A 243 2.08 4.88 -21.57
N HIS A 244 1.55 5.91 -20.91
CA HIS A 244 0.23 6.51 -21.18
C HIS A 244 0.33 7.91 -21.82
N GLY A 245 1.42 8.21 -22.55
CA GLY A 245 1.56 9.46 -23.29
C GLY A 245 1.55 10.73 -22.44
N GLY A 246 1.93 10.62 -21.16
CA GLY A 246 2.00 11.72 -20.20
C GLY A 246 0.79 11.87 -19.29
N ALA A 247 -0.28 11.08 -19.47
CA ALA A 247 -1.44 11.08 -18.58
C ALA A 247 -1.02 10.79 -17.12
N PRO A 248 -1.61 11.48 -16.12
CA PRO A 248 -1.24 11.25 -14.73
C PRO A 248 -1.65 9.84 -14.29
N PHE A 249 -0.77 9.14 -13.58
CA PHE A 249 -1.10 7.81 -13.04
C PHE A 249 -2.20 7.86 -11.98
N ALA A 250 -2.07 8.79 -11.02
CA ALA A 250 -3.07 8.98 -9.96
C ALA A 250 -3.26 10.46 -9.65
N ARG A 251 -4.51 10.84 -9.34
CA ARG A 251 -4.87 12.22 -8.98
C ARG A 251 -4.50 12.56 -7.54
N TYR A 252 -4.60 11.59 -6.63
CA TYR A 252 -4.29 11.74 -5.21
C TYR A 252 -3.33 10.64 -4.74
N TRP A 253 -2.19 11.04 -4.20
CA TRP A 253 -1.21 10.14 -3.58
C TRP A 253 -1.35 10.18 -2.06
N VAL A 254 -1.74 9.07 -1.45
CA VAL A 254 -2.07 8.99 -0.02
C VAL A 254 -1.11 8.03 0.68
N HIS A 255 -0.35 8.51 1.67
CA HIS A 255 0.66 7.69 2.36
C HIS A 255 0.52 7.69 3.88
N ASN A 256 0.50 6.51 4.50
CA ASN A 256 0.51 6.40 5.98
C ASN A 256 1.94 6.45 6.55
N GLY A 257 2.07 6.96 7.76
CA GLY A 257 3.34 7.02 8.50
C GLY A 257 3.78 5.65 9.01
N PHE A 258 5.03 5.59 9.46
CA PHE A 258 5.67 4.38 10.00
C PHE A 258 5.06 3.93 11.33
N VAL A 259 5.19 2.64 11.64
CA VAL A 259 5.05 2.13 13.00
C VAL A 259 6.44 1.93 13.58
N ASN A 260 6.69 2.50 14.75
CA ASN A 260 7.89 2.31 15.55
C ASN A 260 7.57 1.42 16.75
N VAL A 261 8.59 0.86 17.37
CA VAL A 261 8.49 0.07 18.61
C VAL A 261 9.42 0.70 19.63
N ASN A 262 8.88 1.21 20.73
CA ASN A 262 9.63 1.92 21.76
C ASN A 262 10.56 3.02 21.20
N ALA A 263 10.00 3.88 20.35
CA ALA A 263 10.67 4.94 19.60
C ALA A 263 11.72 4.50 18.57
N GLU A 264 11.91 3.19 18.36
CA GLU A 264 12.83 2.64 17.36
C GLU A 264 12.11 2.17 16.11
N LYS A 265 12.73 2.36 14.94
CA LYS A 265 12.20 1.82 13.67
C LYS A 265 12.21 0.29 13.73
N MET A 266 11.11 -0.35 13.32
CA MET A 266 11.09 -1.82 13.21
C MET A 266 12.12 -2.33 12.21
N SER A 267 12.92 -3.33 12.60
CA SER A 267 13.79 -4.05 11.69
C SER A 267 14.04 -5.49 12.14
N LYS A 268 14.21 -6.40 11.17
CA LYS A 268 14.55 -7.80 11.48
C LYS A 268 15.91 -7.93 12.17
N SER A 269 16.86 -7.05 11.83
CA SER A 269 18.22 -7.07 12.37
C SER A 269 18.30 -6.77 13.87
N ILE A 270 17.42 -5.93 14.40
CA ILE A 270 17.37 -5.62 15.84
C ILE A 270 16.33 -6.46 16.59
N GLY A 271 15.59 -7.33 15.89
CA GLY A 271 14.67 -8.29 16.50
C GLY A 271 13.36 -7.71 17.06
N ASN A 272 13.04 -6.44 16.80
CA ASN A 272 11.86 -5.76 17.34
C ASN A 272 10.61 -5.82 16.44
N VAL A 273 10.54 -6.77 15.50
CA VAL A 273 9.39 -6.89 14.58
C VAL A 273 8.20 -7.53 15.31
N LEU A 274 7.10 -6.79 15.38
CA LEU A 274 5.86 -7.26 16.00
C LEU A 274 4.92 -7.88 14.97
N LEU A 275 4.76 -9.21 15.01
CA LEU A 275 3.82 -9.93 14.15
C LEU A 275 2.38 -9.74 14.63
N VAL A 276 1.44 -9.54 13.69
CA VAL A 276 0.02 -9.32 14.02
C VAL A 276 -0.55 -10.48 14.84
N ARG A 277 -0.33 -11.72 14.40
CA ARG A 277 -0.72 -12.93 15.16
C ARG A 277 -0.19 -13.00 16.58
N LYS A 278 1.00 -12.45 16.85
CA LYS A 278 1.58 -12.42 18.19
C LYS A 278 0.96 -11.34 19.06
N LEU A 279 0.56 -10.21 18.45
CA LEU A 279 -0.20 -9.19 19.15
C LEU A 279 -1.63 -9.65 19.46
N LEU A 280 -2.24 -10.48 18.61
CA LEU A 280 -3.55 -11.09 18.86
C LEU A 280 -3.55 -12.05 20.07
N GLU A 281 -2.40 -12.57 20.47
CA GLU A 281 -2.25 -13.33 21.73
C GLU A 281 -2.34 -12.42 22.98
N GLN A 282 -2.17 -11.10 22.82
CA GLN A 282 -2.13 -10.12 23.92
C GLN A 282 -3.45 -9.34 24.11
N GLY A 283 -4.34 -9.37 23.12
CA GLY A 283 -5.61 -8.65 23.18
C GLY A 283 -6.47 -8.82 21.92
N PRO A 284 -7.73 -8.38 21.97
CA PRO A 284 -8.64 -8.51 20.84
C PRO A 284 -8.17 -7.67 19.65
N GLY A 285 -8.45 -8.13 18.44
CA GLY A 285 -8.02 -7.44 17.22
C GLY A 285 -8.63 -6.03 17.07
N GLU A 286 -9.81 -5.78 17.64
CA GLU A 286 -10.38 -4.43 17.71
C GLU A 286 -9.51 -3.46 18.53
N ALA A 287 -8.86 -3.92 19.60
CA ALA A 287 -7.94 -3.09 20.38
C ALA A 287 -6.69 -2.74 19.57
N ILE A 288 -6.11 -3.72 18.86
CA ILE A 288 -4.99 -3.48 17.93
C ILE A 288 -5.39 -2.49 16.83
N ARG A 289 -6.58 -2.67 16.25
CA ARG A 289 -7.13 -1.74 15.26
C ARG A 289 -7.28 -0.34 15.83
N LEU A 290 -7.82 -0.20 17.05
CA LEU A 290 -7.97 1.08 17.71
C LEU A 290 -6.61 1.75 17.91
N VAL A 291 -5.59 1.03 18.39
CA VAL A 291 -4.21 1.55 18.53
C VAL A 291 -3.72 2.15 17.21
N LEU A 292 -3.86 1.43 16.10
CA LEU A 292 -3.46 1.88 14.77
C LEU A 292 -4.17 3.17 14.30
N LEU A 293 -5.33 3.49 14.88
CA LEU A 293 -6.17 4.65 14.57
C LEU A 293 -6.05 5.78 15.61
N THR A 294 -5.33 5.58 16.73
CA THR A 294 -5.16 6.62 17.76
C THR A 294 -4.26 7.76 17.32
N ALA A 295 -3.36 7.52 16.37
CA ALA A 295 -2.57 8.55 15.70
C ALA A 295 -3.12 8.82 14.30
N HIS A 296 -3.03 10.08 13.85
CA HIS A 296 -3.38 10.44 12.48
C HIS A 296 -2.59 9.58 11.50
N TYR A 297 -3.22 9.07 10.43
CA TYR A 297 -2.63 8.03 9.59
C TYR A 297 -1.26 8.39 9.00
N ARG A 298 -1.04 9.67 8.67
CA ARG A 298 0.24 10.21 8.16
C ARG A 298 1.36 10.33 9.19
N GLN A 299 1.04 10.33 10.49
CA GLN A 299 2.04 10.50 11.55
C GLN A 299 2.66 9.16 11.93
N PRO A 300 3.94 9.14 12.35
CA PRO A 300 4.49 7.96 13.01
C PRO A 300 3.61 7.52 14.18
N LEU A 301 3.45 6.21 14.34
CA LEU A 301 2.78 5.61 15.49
C LEU A 301 3.81 4.83 16.28
N ASP A 302 3.93 5.09 17.57
CA ASP A 302 4.82 4.32 18.44
C ASP A 302 4.06 3.21 19.14
N TRP A 303 4.59 1.99 19.06
CA TRP A 303 4.03 0.81 19.68
C TRP A 303 4.83 0.47 20.94
N THR A 304 4.17 0.56 22.10
CA THR A 304 4.73 0.22 23.41
C THR A 304 3.88 -0.86 24.08
N ASP A 305 4.38 -1.50 25.13
CA ASP A 305 3.63 -2.55 25.85
C ASP A 305 2.33 -2.04 26.50
N ALA A 306 2.18 -0.72 26.66
CA ALA A 306 1.01 -0.11 27.27
C ALA A 306 -0.17 0.07 26.29
N VAL A 307 0.07 0.09 24.97
CA VAL A 307 -0.95 0.55 24.00
C VAL A 307 -2.16 -0.37 23.90
N ILE A 308 -1.99 -1.69 23.96
CA ILE A 308 -3.11 -2.65 23.95
C ILE A 308 -3.95 -2.53 25.24
N PRO A 309 -3.37 -2.59 26.45
CA PRO A 309 -4.12 -2.38 27.69
C PRO A 309 -4.89 -1.04 27.72
N GLU A 310 -4.30 0.04 27.22
CA GLU A 310 -4.98 1.33 27.12
C GLU A 310 -6.11 1.35 26.10
N ALA A 311 -5.93 0.71 24.95
CA ALA A 311 -6.98 0.55 23.94
C ALA A 311 -8.15 -0.28 24.47
N ASN A 312 -7.89 -1.34 25.25
CA ASN A 312 -8.95 -2.11 25.90
C ASN A 312 -9.79 -1.25 26.84
N LYS A 313 -9.17 -0.46 27.73
CA LYS A 313 -9.89 0.47 28.62
C LYS A 313 -10.74 1.48 27.86
N LYS A 314 -10.24 1.96 26.72
CA LYS A 314 -10.97 2.86 25.81
C LYS A 314 -12.19 2.15 25.21
N LEU A 315 -12.03 0.93 24.71
CA LEU A 315 -13.14 0.13 24.18
C LEU A 315 -14.17 -0.20 25.26
N ASP A 316 -13.75 -0.60 26.47
CA ASP A 316 -14.65 -0.89 27.60
C ASP A 316 -15.56 0.29 27.92
N ARG A 317 -15.05 1.53 27.81
CA ARG A 317 -15.87 2.74 27.99
C ARG A 317 -16.94 2.88 26.90
N LEU A 318 -16.59 2.67 25.62
CA LEU A 318 -17.55 2.75 24.53
C LEU A 318 -18.61 1.64 24.64
N TYR A 319 -18.18 0.40 24.87
CA TYR A 319 -19.08 -0.73 25.08
C TYR A 319 -19.92 -0.59 26.35
N GLY A 320 -19.39 0.04 27.40
CA GLY A 320 -20.12 0.39 28.62
C GLY A 320 -21.28 1.33 28.32
N ALA A 321 -21.04 2.39 27.54
CA ALA A 321 -22.09 3.33 27.12
C ALA A 321 -23.16 2.65 26.25
N LEU A 322 -22.75 1.81 25.29
CA LEU A 322 -23.68 1.02 24.48
C LEU A 322 -24.52 0.07 25.34
N ARG A 323 -23.92 -0.57 26.34
CA ARG A 323 -24.62 -1.47 27.26
C ARG A 323 -25.61 -0.73 28.15
N SER A 324 -25.28 0.47 28.64
CA SER A 324 -26.21 1.28 29.44
C SER A 324 -27.40 1.80 28.63
N LEU A 325 -27.26 1.87 27.31
CA LEU A 325 -28.29 2.32 26.38
C LEU A 325 -28.95 1.16 25.63
N ALA A 326 -28.76 -0.09 26.06
CA ALA A 326 -29.23 -1.28 25.33
C ALA A 326 -30.75 -1.30 25.11
N ASP A 327 -31.52 -0.70 26.03
CA ASP A 327 -32.99 -0.61 25.95
C ASP A 327 -33.48 0.66 25.24
N VAL A 328 -32.57 1.53 24.80
CA VAL A 328 -32.91 2.75 24.06
C VAL A 328 -32.96 2.44 22.56
N PRO A 329 -34.14 2.50 21.92
CA PRO A 329 -34.22 2.26 20.49
C PRO A 329 -33.46 3.33 19.72
N ALA A 330 -32.60 2.91 18.80
CA ALA A 330 -31.92 3.83 17.89
C ALA A 330 -32.97 4.55 17.02
N ALA A 331 -32.87 5.88 16.92
CA ALA A 331 -33.74 6.64 16.04
C ALA A 331 -33.45 6.24 14.58
N ALA A 332 -34.50 5.95 13.80
CA ALA A 332 -34.36 5.48 12.43
C ALA A 332 -33.69 6.51 11.50
N ASP A 333 -33.71 7.78 11.90
CA ASP A 333 -33.11 8.94 11.24
C ASP A 333 -31.84 9.45 11.93
N ALA A 334 -31.31 8.70 12.92
CA ALA A 334 -30.03 9.04 13.55
C ALA A 334 -28.92 9.00 12.49
N GLY A 335 -28.61 10.17 11.94
CA GLY A 335 -27.52 10.36 11.01
C GLY A 335 -26.16 10.16 11.69
N LEU A 336 -25.12 10.12 10.87
CA LEU A 336 -23.76 10.15 11.41
C LEU A 336 -23.54 11.49 12.14
N PRO A 337 -23.01 11.48 13.38
CA PRO A 337 -22.70 12.72 14.09
C PRO A 337 -21.81 13.63 13.26
N GLU A 338 -22.20 14.91 13.12
CA GLU A 338 -21.49 15.89 12.29
C GLU A 338 -20.03 16.05 12.73
N SER A 339 -19.76 16.00 14.03
CA SER A 339 -18.39 16.07 14.58
C SER A 339 -17.49 14.92 14.11
N VAL A 340 -18.05 13.70 14.00
CA VAL A 340 -17.33 12.53 13.47
C VAL A 340 -17.15 12.67 11.96
N ALA A 341 -18.20 13.11 11.25
CA ALA A 341 -18.17 13.31 9.81
C ALA A 341 -17.13 14.36 9.40
N ALA A 342 -17.13 15.52 10.07
CA ALA A 342 -16.20 16.62 9.82
C ALA A 342 -14.75 16.21 10.09
N ALA A 343 -14.50 15.44 11.16
CA ALA A 343 -13.16 14.91 11.46
C ALA A 343 -12.66 13.96 10.35
N LEU A 344 -13.51 13.03 9.89
CA LEU A 344 -13.13 12.13 8.80
C LEU A 344 -13.03 12.85 7.44
N ASP A 345 -13.83 13.90 7.24
CA ASP A 345 -13.73 14.79 6.07
C ASP A 345 -12.45 15.62 6.05
N ASP A 346 -11.84 15.90 7.20
CA ASP A 346 -10.54 16.55 7.31
C ASP A 346 -9.39 15.53 7.26
N ASP A 347 -9.16 14.93 6.09
CA ASP A 347 -8.01 14.05 5.84
C ASP A 347 -7.98 12.81 6.76
N LEU A 348 -9.14 12.18 6.99
CA LEU A 348 -9.29 11.01 7.87
C LEU A 348 -8.70 11.25 9.26
N ASN A 349 -9.06 12.35 9.91
CA ASN A 349 -8.58 12.66 11.26
C ASN A 349 -9.23 11.73 12.31
N THR A 350 -8.77 10.47 12.34
CA THR A 350 -9.27 9.45 13.26
C THR A 350 -9.07 9.78 14.73
N PRO A 351 -8.00 10.47 15.18
CA PRO A 351 -7.91 10.93 16.57
C PRO A 351 -9.06 11.86 16.97
N GLN A 352 -9.41 12.82 16.10
CA GLN A 352 -10.52 13.74 16.35
C GLN A 352 -11.87 13.04 16.26
N ALA A 353 -12.05 12.12 15.30
CA ALA A 353 -13.25 11.31 15.19
C ALA A 353 -13.46 10.42 16.44
N LEU A 354 -12.40 9.80 16.94
CA LEU A 354 -12.42 9.02 18.18
C LEU A 354 -12.76 9.89 19.39
N ALA A 355 -12.17 11.07 19.50
CA ALA A 355 -12.51 12.02 20.57
C ALA A 355 -14.00 12.38 20.54
N ALA A 356 -14.57 12.67 19.37
CA ALA A 356 -16.00 12.91 19.21
C ALA A 356 -16.87 11.70 19.64
N LEU A 357 -16.46 10.48 19.30
CA LEU A 357 -17.14 9.25 19.76
C LEU A 357 -17.08 9.10 21.29
N PHE A 358 -15.93 9.42 21.92
CA PHE A 358 -15.82 9.36 23.37
C PHE A 358 -16.63 10.44 24.09
N GLU A 359 -16.82 11.61 23.49
CA GLU A 359 -17.72 12.64 24.02
C GLU A 359 -19.18 12.21 23.88
N LEU A 360 -19.58 11.56 22.78
CA LEU A 360 -20.93 11.00 22.61
C LEU A 360 -21.23 9.86 23.59
N ALA A 361 -20.20 9.13 24.03
CA ALA A 361 -20.31 8.05 25.00
C ALA A 361 -20.30 8.53 26.47
N ARG A 362 -20.10 9.83 26.72
CA ARG A 362 -20.34 10.43 28.05
C ARG A 362 -21.81 10.76 28.19
#